data_AF-A0A258W414-F1
#
_entry.id   AF-A0A258W414-F1
#
_cell.length_a   1.000
_cell.length_b   1.000
_cell.length_c   1.000
_cell.angle_alpha   90.00
_cell.angle_beta   90.00
_cell.angle_gamma   90.00
#
_symmetry.space_group_name_H-M   'P 1'
#
loop_
_entity.id
_entity.type
_entity.pdbx_description
1 polymer ?
#
loop_
_entity_poly.entity_id
_entity_poly.type
_entity_poly.pdbx_seq_one_letter_code
_entity_poly.pdbx_strand_id
1 'polypeptide(L)'
;MKWLFAILFLALQLPAVVWTVKADWDESNEDAYSEWVSQYWTNDVFTNPESQLFGLKTDCADASYAMRAFYAFQNGLPVDFHRYDGTRVDQSLSSFDHIADPVARFRSYLNYVFDVTDTRTLSRDTYPIDISREAVRAGIVYVSPGIHSYQITGLDQYGVTQTLSSTVPREQRLLFNHYGFPFYIPQDTKKYSDGFRAFITSQQNNSQKKSLEQFKIGESSAGDFILYQEKLIQKLQLKVEPFERHISRIKGNLCFFSRERTVLVADAFVAKSKIGSSCFGAGAFDGYSTYIRDEKLKKYFVELKNMTKSSNWSATSQESKKSLLSTFLMEIPDDDCTVETSLPAKPFLRLAEIFKALEDGKIVSDPNANMLQRWGLESYQPFCPIY
;
A
#
# COMPACT_ATOMS: atom_id res chain seq x y z
N MET A 1 -52.73 55.38 -10.61
CA MET A 1 -52.22 54.49 -9.54
C MET A 1 -51.83 53.16 -10.17
N LYS A 2 -50.55 52.95 -10.50
CA LYS A 2 -50.03 51.66 -10.97
C LYS A 2 -49.18 51.07 -9.85
N TRP A 3 -49.65 49.99 -9.24
CA TRP A 3 -48.89 49.24 -8.25
C TRP A 3 -47.99 48.25 -9.00
N LEU A 4 -46.67 48.46 -8.95
CA LEU A 4 -45.67 47.47 -9.30
C LEU A 4 -45.57 46.47 -8.14
N PHE A 5 -45.96 45.22 -8.37
CA PHE A 5 -45.56 44.11 -7.50
C PHE A 5 -44.15 43.68 -7.89
N ALA A 6 -43.16 44.08 -7.08
CA ALA A 6 -41.82 43.52 -7.14
C ALA A 6 -41.83 42.16 -6.44
N ILE A 7 -41.79 41.07 -7.20
CA ILE A 7 -41.57 39.72 -6.68
C ILE A 7 -40.08 39.60 -6.37
N LEU A 8 -39.73 39.78 -5.09
CA LEU A 8 -38.39 39.52 -4.57
C LEU A 8 -38.21 37.99 -4.51
N PHE A 9 -37.58 37.40 -5.54
CA PHE A 9 -37.08 36.04 -5.45
C PHE A 9 -35.93 36.02 -4.43
N LEU A 10 -36.25 35.76 -3.16
CA LEU A 10 -35.26 35.25 -2.21
C LEU A 10 -34.82 33.87 -2.71
N ALA A 11 -33.73 33.85 -3.47
CA ALA A 11 -32.99 32.63 -3.71
C ALA A 11 -32.49 32.15 -2.35
N LEU A 12 -33.19 31.17 -1.77
CA LEU A 12 -32.66 30.39 -0.66
C LEU A 12 -31.35 29.77 -1.16
N GLN A 13 -30.23 30.36 -0.75
CA GLN A 13 -28.94 29.71 -0.92
C GLN A 13 -28.95 28.52 0.02
N LEU A 14 -29.31 27.35 -0.51
CA LEU A 14 -29.03 26.10 0.18
C LEU A 14 -27.52 26.10 0.46
N PRO A 15 -27.09 25.79 1.70
CA PRO A 15 -25.67 25.69 2.00
C PRO A 15 -25.06 24.72 0.98
N ALA A 16 -24.07 25.19 0.23
CA ALA A 16 -23.41 24.33 -0.73
C ALA A 16 -22.62 23.28 0.08
N VAL A 17 -22.68 22.07 -0.42
CA VAL A 17 -21.95 20.91 0.09
C VAL A 17 -20.92 20.53 -0.96
N VAL A 18 -19.89 19.78 -0.57
CA VAL A 18 -18.90 19.30 -1.55
C VAL A 18 -19.61 18.45 -2.61
N TRP A 19 -20.50 17.54 -2.18
CA TRP A 19 -21.49 16.87 -3.02
C TRP A 19 -22.76 16.51 -2.23
N THR A 20 -23.87 16.35 -2.95
CA THR A 20 -25.16 15.97 -2.34
C THR A 20 -25.21 14.47 -2.10
N VAL A 21 -25.59 14.09 -0.87
CA VAL A 21 -25.88 12.69 -0.52
C VAL A 21 -27.25 12.30 -1.06
N LYS A 22 -27.29 11.18 -1.77
CA LYS A 22 -28.47 10.59 -2.43
C LYS A 22 -28.81 9.20 -1.90
N ALA A 23 -27.83 8.51 -1.32
CA ALA A 23 -27.96 7.18 -0.74
C ALA A 23 -27.03 7.02 0.47
N ASP A 24 -27.27 6.00 1.29
CA ASP A 24 -26.41 5.62 2.40
C ASP A 24 -25.57 4.39 2.06
N TRP A 25 -24.52 4.15 2.83
CA TRP A 25 -23.78 2.89 2.77
C TRP A 25 -24.58 1.73 3.36
N ASP A 26 -25.10 0.88 2.48
CA ASP A 26 -25.63 -0.43 2.79
C ASP A 26 -24.73 -1.53 2.15
N GLU A 27 -25.08 -2.80 2.35
CA GLU A 27 -24.29 -3.91 1.79
C GLU A 27 -24.26 -3.89 0.25
N SER A 28 -25.34 -3.43 -0.40
CA SER A 28 -25.37 -3.32 -1.87
C SER A 28 -24.38 -2.27 -2.38
N ASN A 29 -24.26 -1.13 -1.70
CA ASN A 29 -23.30 -0.09 -2.03
C ASN A 29 -21.86 -0.49 -1.67
N GLU A 30 -21.66 -1.30 -0.62
CA GLU A 30 -20.34 -1.88 -0.32
C GLU A 30 -19.91 -2.91 -1.39
N ASP A 31 -20.85 -3.73 -1.88
CA ASP A 31 -20.59 -4.68 -2.97
C ASP A 31 -20.27 -3.95 -4.27
N ALA A 32 -21.06 -2.94 -4.63
CA ALA A 32 -20.82 -2.11 -5.80
C ALA A 32 -19.51 -1.30 -5.70
N TYR A 33 -19.13 -0.87 -4.50
CA TYR A 33 -17.83 -0.26 -4.23
C TYR A 33 -16.69 -1.26 -4.44
N SER A 34 -16.80 -2.48 -3.90
CA SER A 34 -15.82 -3.54 -4.09
C SER A 34 -15.64 -3.86 -5.59
N GLU A 35 -16.74 -4.02 -6.33
CA GLU A 35 -16.67 -4.25 -7.78
C GLU A 35 -15.97 -3.08 -8.48
N TRP A 36 -16.35 -1.84 -8.16
CA TRP A 36 -15.74 -0.66 -8.76
C TRP A 36 -14.23 -0.57 -8.47
N VAL A 37 -13.80 -0.85 -7.24
CA VAL A 37 -12.36 -0.86 -6.90
C VAL A 37 -11.62 -1.90 -7.74
N SER A 38 -12.19 -3.10 -7.89
CA SER A 38 -11.53 -4.16 -8.66
C SER A 38 -11.38 -3.85 -10.16
N GLN A 39 -12.27 -3.02 -10.72
CA GLN A 39 -12.33 -2.73 -12.15
C GLN A 39 -11.69 -1.38 -12.53
N TYR A 40 -11.84 -0.36 -11.68
CA TYR A 40 -11.55 1.04 -12.03
C TYR A 40 -10.52 1.72 -11.13
N TRP A 41 -10.17 1.15 -9.96
CA TRP A 41 -9.10 1.69 -9.13
C TRP A 41 -7.73 1.17 -9.59
N THR A 42 -7.17 1.82 -10.60
CA THR A 42 -5.93 1.43 -11.27
C THR A 42 -4.70 2.11 -10.66
N ASN A 43 -3.51 1.58 -10.97
CA ASN A 43 -2.25 2.12 -10.48
C ASN A 43 -1.94 3.53 -10.99
N ASP A 44 -2.51 3.94 -12.11
CA ASP A 44 -2.29 5.23 -12.75
C ASP A 44 -3.37 6.27 -12.42
N VAL A 45 -4.28 6.00 -11.48
CA VAL A 45 -5.42 6.87 -11.16
C VAL A 45 -5.05 8.32 -10.85
N PHE A 46 -3.84 8.60 -10.34
CA PHE A 46 -3.36 9.95 -10.05
C PHE A 46 -2.46 10.55 -11.16
N THR A 47 -2.02 9.74 -12.13
CA THR A 47 -1.08 10.13 -13.20
C THR A 47 -1.70 10.11 -14.59
N ASN A 48 -2.85 9.46 -14.77
CA ASN A 48 -3.56 9.42 -16.03
C ASN A 48 -4.33 10.73 -16.27
N PRO A 49 -4.06 11.49 -17.35
CA PRO A 49 -4.75 12.75 -17.66
C PRO A 49 -6.27 12.62 -17.83
N GLU A 50 -6.79 11.43 -18.11
CA GLU A 50 -8.23 11.16 -18.24
C GLU A 50 -8.93 10.97 -16.88
N SER A 51 -8.16 10.74 -15.82
CA SER A 51 -8.69 10.56 -14.47
C SER A 51 -9.10 11.90 -13.84
N GLN A 52 -10.25 11.93 -13.17
CA GLN A 52 -10.67 13.08 -12.36
C GLN A 52 -9.75 13.32 -11.15
N LEU A 53 -8.90 12.35 -10.78
CA LEU A 53 -7.90 12.46 -9.73
C LEU A 53 -6.51 12.84 -10.26
N PHE A 54 -6.36 13.07 -11.57
CA PHE A 54 -5.08 13.44 -12.20
C PHE A 54 -4.40 14.61 -11.49
N GLY A 55 -3.13 14.50 -11.16
CA GLY A 55 -2.35 15.60 -10.57
C GLY A 55 -2.48 15.73 -9.05
N LEU A 56 -3.31 14.93 -8.38
CA LEU A 56 -3.28 14.87 -6.92
C LEU A 56 -2.01 14.16 -6.45
N LYS A 57 -1.36 14.73 -5.45
CA LYS A 57 -0.20 14.14 -4.77
C LYS A 57 -0.69 13.34 -3.58
N THR A 58 -0.26 12.10 -3.46
CA THR A 58 -0.75 11.21 -2.40
C THR A 58 0.40 10.47 -1.73
N ASP A 59 0.25 10.24 -0.42
CA ASP A 59 0.94 9.20 0.31
C ASP A 59 0.06 7.94 0.46
N CYS A 60 0.54 6.95 1.22
CA CYS A 60 -0.16 5.68 1.42
C CYS A 60 -1.58 5.83 2.00
N ALA A 61 -1.79 6.76 2.93
CA ALA A 61 -3.08 6.98 3.58
C ALA A 61 -4.00 7.77 2.66
N ASP A 62 -3.47 8.83 2.04
CA ASP A 62 -4.20 9.67 1.09
C ASP A 62 -4.85 8.85 -0.03
N ALA A 63 -4.09 7.91 -0.61
CA ALA A 63 -4.62 7.01 -1.66
C ALA A 63 -5.80 6.17 -1.16
N SER A 64 -5.78 5.73 0.11
CA SER A 64 -6.86 4.95 0.71
C SER A 64 -8.11 5.80 0.95
N TYR A 65 -7.95 7.02 1.46
CA TYR A 65 -9.06 7.98 1.63
C TYR A 65 -9.64 8.40 0.28
N ALA A 66 -8.78 8.68 -0.70
CA ALA A 66 -9.19 9.03 -2.06
C ALA A 66 -10.03 7.92 -2.71
N MET A 67 -9.61 6.65 -2.57
CA MET A 67 -10.35 5.50 -3.10
C MET A 67 -11.80 5.47 -2.58
N ARG A 68 -12.00 5.62 -1.26
CA ARG A 68 -13.33 5.61 -0.64
C ARG A 68 -14.15 6.85 -1.00
N ALA A 69 -13.55 8.03 -0.87
CA ALA A 69 -14.23 9.30 -1.10
C ALA A 69 -14.59 9.51 -2.58
N PHE A 70 -13.77 9.03 -3.51
CA PHE A 70 -14.04 9.19 -4.94
C PHE A 70 -15.24 8.37 -5.39
N TYR A 71 -15.33 7.11 -4.95
CA TYR A 71 -16.54 6.32 -5.19
C TYR A 71 -17.78 6.96 -4.53
N ALA A 72 -17.64 7.46 -3.30
CA ALA A 72 -18.73 8.14 -2.60
C ALA A 72 -19.22 9.39 -3.35
N PHE A 73 -18.28 10.19 -3.86
CA PHE A 73 -18.57 11.37 -4.69
C PHE A 73 -19.33 10.99 -5.97
N GLN A 74 -18.88 9.96 -6.69
CA GLN A 74 -19.50 9.51 -7.93
C GLN A 74 -20.92 8.98 -7.73
N ASN A 75 -21.20 8.37 -6.57
CA ASN A 75 -22.46 7.69 -6.29
C ASN A 75 -23.36 8.45 -5.31
N GLY A 76 -22.94 9.63 -4.84
CA GLY A 76 -23.70 10.43 -3.87
C GLY A 76 -23.85 9.75 -2.51
N LEU A 77 -22.80 9.08 -2.02
CA LEU A 77 -22.76 8.47 -0.68
C LEU A 77 -22.09 9.41 0.32
N PRO A 78 -22.41 9.33 1.62
CA PRO A 78 -21.73 10.13 2.63
C PRO A 78 -20.30 9.61 2.87
N VAL A 79 -19.43 10.45 3.40
CA VAL A 79 -18.18 10.04 4.03
C VAL A 79 -18.14 10.52 5.47
N ASP A 80 -17.37 9.84 6.31
CA ASP A 80 -17.21 10.21 7.71
C ASP A 80 -15.78 9.88 8.14
N PHE A 81 -14.91 10.88 8.04
CA PHE A 81 -13.49 10.75 8.39
C PHE A 81 -13.16 11.57 9.63
N HIS A 82 -12.05 11.25 10.29
CA HIS A 82 -11.61 11.98 11.49
C HIS A 82 -10.24 12.61 11.30
N ARG A 83 -10.12 13.87 11.71
CA ARG A 83 -8.84 14.59 11.81
C ARG A 83 -7.97 14.02 12.93
N TYR A 84 -6.71 14.43 12.96
CA TYR A 84 -5.79 14.12 14.07
C TYR A 84 -6.40 14.46 15.45
N ASP A 85 -7.10 15.59 15.55
CA ASP A 85 -7.77 16.09 16.76
C ASP A 85 -9.12 15.42 17.05
N GLY A 86 -9.57 14.49 16.19
CA GLY A 86 -10.84 13.79 16.32
C GLY A 86 -12.04 14.56 15.77
N THR A 87 -11.85 15.75 15.21
CA THR A 87 -12.94 16.48 14.53
C THR A 87 -13.35 15.72 13.27
N ARG A 88 -14.66 15.58 13.07
CA ARG A 88 -15.26 14.96 11.90
C ARG A 88 -15.02 15.80 10.63
N VAL A 89 -14.74 15.12 9.53
CA VAL A 89 -14.60 15.66 8.17
C VAL A 89 -15.49 14.84 7.26
N ASP A 90 -16.47 15.51 6.65
CA ASP A 90 -17.43 14.90 5.75
C ASP A 90 -17.73 15.80 4.54
N GLN A 91 -18.60 15.35 3.65
CA GLN A 91 -18.97 16.05 2.44
C GLN A 91 -19.76 17.35 2.66
N SER A 92 -20.21 17.64 3.88
CA SER A 92 -21.02 18.82 4.20
C SER A 92 -20.20 20.08 4.50
N LEU A 93 -18.86 19.99 4.46
CA LEU A 93 -17.98 21.15 4.67
C LEU A 93 -18.22 22.26 3.64
N SER A 94 -18.58 23.45 4.14
CA SER A 94 -18.85 24.64 3.32
C SER A 94 -17.59 25.43 2.92
N SER A 95 -16.41 25.03 3.41
CA SER A 95 -15.14 25.72 3.10
C SER A 95 -14.80 25.76 1.61
N PHE A 96 -15.47 24.93 0.79
CA PHE A 96 -15.21 24.80 -0.64
C PHE A 96 -16.33 25.39 -1.53
N ASP A 97 -17.33 26.05 -0.94
CA ASP A 97 -18.53 26.56 -1.64
C ASP A 97 -18.21 27.59 -2.73
N HIS A 98 -17.09 28.30 -2.59
CA HIS A 98 -16.59 29.27 -3.55
C HIS A 98 -16.10 28.65 -4.86
N ILE A 99 -15.90 27.33 -4.92
CA ILE A 99 -15.43 26.61 -6.12
C ILE A 99 -16.66 26.13 -6.90
N ALA A 100 -16.93 26.70 -8.08
CA ALA A 100 -18.14 26.38 -8.86
C ALA A 100 -18.10 24.97 -9.49
N ASP A 101 -16.94 24.57 -10.03
CA ASP A 101 -16.78 23.26 -10.68
C ASP A 101 -16.80 22.12 -9.63
N PRO A 102 -17.72 21.15 -9.75
CA PRO A 102 -17.89 20.11 -8.73
C PRO A 102 -16.68 19.19 -8.58
N VAL A 103 -15.96 18.90 -9.67
CA VAL A 103 -14.77 18.05 -9.62
C VAL A 103 -13.60 18.79 -8.97
N ALA A 104 -13.39 20.05 -9.32
CA ALA A 104 -12.40 20.91 -8.67
C ALA A 104 -12.70 21.09 -7.17
N ARG A 105 -13.98 21.26 -6.81
CA ARG A 105 -14.42 21.34 -5.41
C ARG A 105 -14.09 20.06 -4.65
N PHE A 106 -14.43 18.91 -5.21
CA PHE A 106 -14.13 17.60 -4.64
C PHE A 106 -12.61 17.37 -4.48
N ARG A 107 -11.81 17.76 -5.47
CA ARG A 107 -10.35 17.68 -5.38
C ARG A 107 -9.77 18.58 -4.29
N SER A 108 -10.30 19.79 -4.10
CA SER A 108 -9.90 20.66 -2.99
C SER A 108 -10.30 20.07 -1.64
N TYR A 109 -11.47 19.43 -1.54
CA TYR A 109 -11.86 18.65 -0.36
C TYR A 109 -10.88 17.51 -0.08
N LEU A 110 -10.49 16.73 -1.10
CA LEU A 110 -9.49 15.66 -0.93
C LEU A 110 -8.15 16.18 -0.43
N ASN A 111 -7.63 17.27 -0.99
CA ASN A 111 -6.38 17.87 -0.50
C ASN A 111 -6.48 18.26 0.98
N TYR A 112 -7.62 18.82 1.40
CA TYR A 112 -7.85 19.10 2.81
C TYR A 112 -7.86 17.82 3.66
N VAL A 113 -8.58 16.76 3.22
CA VAL A 113 -8.58 15.46 3.89
C VAL A 113 -7.15 14.95 4.04
N PHE A 114 -6.35 14.99 2.98
CA PHE A 114 -4.95 14.59 3.02
C PHE A 114 -4.22 15.37 4.11
N ASP A 115 -4.29 16.70 4.12
CA ASP A 115 -3.59 17.54 5.11
C ASP A 115 -3.93 17.23 6.57
N VAL A 116 -5.11 16.68 6.85
CA VAL A 116 -5.62 16.45 8.21
C VAL A 116 -5.75 14.98 8.61
N THR A 117 -5.35 14.03 7.74
CA THR A 117 -5.44 12.59 7.97
C THR A 117 -4.11 11.87 7.71
N ASP A 118 -3.95 10.69 8.31
CA ASP A 118 -2.81 9.80 8.11
C ASP A 118 -3.22 8.32 8.34
N THR A 119 -2.24 7.42 8.37
CA THR A 119 -2.48 6.00 8.67
C THR A 119 -3.02 5.76 10.10
N ARG A 120 -2.86 6.71 11.03
CA ARG A 120 -3.39 6.63 12.40
C ARG A 120 -4.84 7.05 12.44
N THR A 121 -5.24 8.08 11.70
CA THR A 121 -6.67 8.42 11.55
C THR A 121 -7.41 7.33 10.79
N LEU A 122 -6.77 6.71 9.80
CA LEU A 122 -7.36 5.60 9.06
C LEU A 122 -7.77 4.45 9.98
N SER A 123 -7.00 4.18 11.05
CA SER A 123 -7.37 3.17 12.06
C SER A 123 -8.62 3.51 12.88
N ARG A 124 -8.97 4.80 12.99
CA ARG A 124 -10.19 5.30 13.66
C ARG A 124 -11.40 5.27 12.73
N ASP A 125 -11.18 5.51 11.45
CA ASP A 125 -12.21 5.55 10.40
C ASP A 125 -12.55 4.16 9.84
N THR A 126 -11.85 3.13 10.33
CA THR A 126 -12.01 1.75 9.89
C THR A 126 -12.02 0.79 11.08
N TYR A 127 -12.57 -0.40 10.87
CA TYR A 127 -12.63 -1.45 11.89
C TYR A 127 -12.03 -2.77 11.38
N PRO A 128 -11.44 -3.59 12.27
CA PRO A 128 -10.83 -4.85 11.87
C PRO A 128 -11.88 -5.87 11.42
N ILE A 129 -11.60 -6.55 10.31
CA ILE A 129 -12.50 -7.53 9.70
C ILE A 129 -12.03 -8.97 9.93
N ASP A 130 -12.92 -9.91 9.63
CA ASP A 130 -12.63 -11.35 9.66
C ASP A 130 -11.79 -11.77 8.45
N ILE A 131 -11.07 -12.89 8.55
CA ILE A 131 -10.32 -13.45 7.43
C ILE A 131 -11.19 -14.49 6.71
N SER A 132 -12.12 -13.97 5.92
CA SER A 132 -12.96 -14.73 4.99
C SER A 132 -12.97 -14.06 3.62
N ARG A 133 -13.42 -14.76 2.58
CA ARG A 133 -13.48 -14.19 1.22
C ARG A 133 -14.56 -13.13 1.07
N GLU A 134 -15.61 -13.21 1.87
CA GLU A 134 -16.70 -12.23 1.92
C GLU A 134 -16.19 -10.92 2.54
N ALA A 135 -15.36 -11.02 3.58
CA ALA A 135 -14.82 -9.86 4.29
C ALA A 135 -13.58 -9.28 3.60
N VAL A 136 -12.62 -10.11 3.19
CA VAL A 136 -11.38 -9.70 2.50
C VAL A 136 -11.65 -9.59 1.01
N ARG A 137 -12.19 -8.44 0.61
CA ARG A 137 -12.54 -8.10 -0.78
C ARG A 137 -11.90 -6.79 -1.22
N ALA A 138 -12.11 -6.43 -2.49
CA ALA A 138 -11.63 -5.15 -3.01
C ALA A 138 -12.27 -3.98 -2.25
N GLY A 139 -11.53 -2.89 -2.06
CA GLY A 139 -11.95 -1.73 -1.28
C GLY A 139 -11.64 -1.82 0.22
N ILE A 140 -11.21 -2.98 0.71
CA ILE A 140 -10.62 -3.13 2.04
C ILE A 140 -9.25 -2.45 2.08
N VAL A 141 -8.86 -1.96 3.25
CA VAL A 141 -7.53 -1.42 3.49
C VAL A 141 -6.74 -2.32 4.43
N TYR A 142 -5.43 -2.42 4.23
CA TYR A 142 -4.52 -2.99 5.21
C TYR A 142 -3.69 -1.89 5.83
N VAL A 143 -3.76 -1.70 7.14
CA VAL A 143 -3.20 -0.53 7.81
C VAL A 143 -2.12 -0.94 8.81
N SER A 144 -1.01 -0.20 8.80
CA SER A 144 0.00 -0.20 9.86
C SER A 144 0.13 1.24 10.35
N PRO A 145 -0.55 1.61 11.45
CA PRO A 145 -0.64 3.00 11.91
C PRO A 145 0.73 3.63 12.15
N GLY A 146 0.94 4.81 11.56
CA GLY A 146 2.21 5.53 11.60
C GLY A 146 3.28 5.02 10.63
N ILE A 147 3.00 3.95 9.85
CA ILE A 147 3.98 3.32 8.97
C ILE A 147 3.48 3.28 7.52
N HIS A 148 2.37 2.58 7.24
CA HIS A 148 1.91 2.38 5.85
C HIS A 148 0.45 1.93 5.76
N SER A 149 -0.13 2.05 4.57
CA SER A 149 -1.40 1.41 4.23
C SER A 149 -1.42 0.92 2.79
N TYR A 150 -2.18 -0.15 2.57
CA TYR A 150 -2.41 -0.78 1.27
C TYR A 150 -3.91 -0.78 0.98
N GLN A 151 -4.28 -0.53 -0.28
CA GLN A 151 -5.63 -0.78 -0.78
C GLN A 151 -5.67 -2.19 -1.34
N ILE A 152 -6.60 -3.02 -0.87
CA ILE A 152 -6.88 -4.33 -1.48
C ILE A 152 -7.73 -4.10 -2.72
N THR A 153 -7.26 -4.52 -3.89
CA THR A 153 -7.98 -4.36 -5.16
C THR A 153 -8.47 -5.68 -5.74
N GLY A 154 -8.04 -6.81 -5.17
CA GLY A 154 -8.53 -8.12 -5.57
C GLY A 154 -8.09 -9.24 -4.64
N LEU A 155 -8.74 -10.38 -4.80
CA LEU A 155 -8.41 -11.63 -4.13
C LEU A 155 -8.60 -12.78 -5.12
N ASP A 156 -7.52 -13.49 -5.43
CA ASP A 156 -7.60 -14.55 -6.45
C ASP A 156 -8.14 -15.88 -5.89
N GLN A 157 -8.36 -16.87 -6.77
CA GLN A 157 -8.91 -18.18 -6.37
C GLN A 157 -8.04 -18.97 -5.38
N TYR A 158 -6.76 -18.63 -5.25
CA TYR A 158 -5.82 -19.26 -4.32
C TYR A 158 -5.73 -18.49 -3.00
N GLY A 159 -6.50 -17.41 -2.85
CA GLY A 159 -6.53 -16.62 -1.62
C GLY A 159 -5.40 -15.59 -1.54
N VAL A 160 -4.72 -15.29 -2.64
CA VAL A 160 -3.66 -14.28 -2.70
C VAL A 160 -4.25 -12.93 -3.08
N THR A 161 -3.94 -11.90 -2.29
CA THR A 161 -4.43 -10.54 -2.52
C THR A 161 -3.69 -9.85 -3.66
N GLN A 162 -4.38 -8.92 -4.32
CA GLN A 162 -3.76 -7.87 -5.12
C GLN A 162 -3.90 -6.55 -4.36
N THR A 163 -2.82 -5.78 -4.30
CA THR A 163 -2.78 -4.52 -3.56
C THR A 163 -2.23 -3.39 -4.38
N LEU A 164 -2.75 -2.18 -4.13
CA LEU A 164 -2.16 -0.92 -4.54
C LEU A 164 -1.70 -0.14 -3.31
N SER A 165 -0.60 0.59 -3.42
CA SER A 165 -0.18 1.54 -2.38
C SER A 165 0.59 2.71 -2.97
N SER A 166 0.60 3.84 -2.24
CA SER A 166 1.55 4.93 -2.46
C SER A 166 2.57 4.94 -1.31
N THR A 167 3.55 5.84 -1.32
CA THR A 167 4.58 5.95 -0.27
C THR A 167 4.70 7.38 0.25
N VAL A 168 5.46 7.59 1.32
CA VAL A 168 5.85 8.93 1.78
C VAL A 168 7.13 9.39 1.06
N PRO A 169 7.32 10.69 0.82
CA PRO A 169 6.36 11.79 1.02
C PRO A 169 5.24 11.81 -0.04
N ARG A 170 4.24 12.68 0.11
CA ARG A 170 3.18 12.86 -0.90
C ARG A 170 3.75 13.32 -2.23
N GLU A 171 3.55 12.53 -3.28
CA GLU A 171 3.86 12.95 -4.65
C GLU A 171 2.82 12.39 -5.63
N GLN A 172 2.81 12.95 -6.84
CA GLN A 172 2.09 12.37 -7.94
C GLN A 172 2.92 11.22 -8.52
N ARG A 173 2.41 10.00 -8.43
CA ARG A 173 3.11 8.78 -8.90
C ARG A 173 2.13 7.69 -9.28
N LEU A 174 2.62 6.70 -10.02
CA LEU A 174 1.95 5.41 -10.12
C LEU A 174 1.90 4.77 -8.74
N LEU A 175 0.76 4.21 -8.36
CA LEU A 175 0.65 3.36 -7.20
C LEU A 175 1.43 2.08 -7.45
N PHE A 176 2.11 1.58 -6.42
CA PHE A 176 2.80 0.31 -6.45
C PHE A 176 1.77 -0.81 -6.48
N ASN A 177 1.74 -1.55 -7.59
CA ASN A 177 0.91 -2.74 -7.73
C ASN A 177 1.68 -3.96 -7.25
N HIS A 178 1.15 -4.62 -6.24
CA HIS A 178 1.76 -5.79 -5.64
C HIS A 178 0.76 -6.94 -5.58
N TYR A 179 1.13 -8.05 -6.22
CA TYR A 179 0.40 -9.31 -6.14
C TYR A 179 1.00 -10.16 -5.02
N GLY A 180 0.32 -10.18 -3.89
CA GLY A 180 0.78 -10.73 -2.63
C GLY A 180 0.15 -9.99 -1.46
N PHE A 181 0.63 -10.29 -0.26
CA PHE A 181 0.09 -9.72 0.96
C PHE A 181 0.94 -8.57 1.47
N PRO A 182 0.33 -7.60 2.16
CA PRO A 182 1.02 -6.65 3.02
C PRO A 182 2.01 -7.35 3.97
N PHE A 183 3.09 -6.65 4.29
CA PHE A 183 4.29 -7.27 4.87
C PHE A 183 4.48 -7.06 6.37
N TYR A 184 3.44 -6.63 7.03
CA TYR A 184 3.43 -6.40 8.47
C TYR A 184 2.42 -7.36 9.06
N ILE A 185 2.78 -8.01 10.15
CA ILE A 185 1.83 -8.79 10.93
C ILE A 185 1.08 -7.81 11.84
N PRO A 186 -0.26 -7.89 11.98
CA PRO A 186 -0.98 -7.07 12.95
C PRO A 186 -0.50 -7.40 14.36
N GLN A 187 -0.09 -6.40 15.12
CA GLN A 187 0.54 -6.54 16.44
C GLN A 187 -0.20 -5.76 17.53
N ASP A 188 -1.07 -4.81 17.17
CA ASP A 188 -1.82 -4.02 18.15
C ASP A 188 -2.96 -4.83 18.79
N THR A 189 -2.61 -5.64 19.79
CA THR A 189 -3.55 -6.45 20.56
C THR A 189 -4.36 -5.66 21.59
N LYS A 190 -4.14 -4.34 21.71
CA LYS A 190 -4.83 -3.48 22.68
C LYS A 190 -5.96 -2.69 22.05
N LYS A 191 -5.68 -1.98 20.95
CA LYS A 191 -6.69 -1.16 20.25
C LYS A 191 -7.15 -1.80 18.95
N TYR A 192 -6.45 -2.82 18.47
CA TYR A 192 -6.73 -3.49 17.19
C TYR A 192 -6.81 -2.47 16.06
N SER A 193 -5.79 -1.61 15.95
CA SER A 193 -5.73 -0.47 15.02
C SER A 193 -5.04 -0.78 13.68
N ASP A 194 -4.38 -1.93 13.56
CA ASP A 194 -3.69 -2.38 12.34
C ASP A 194 -4.44 -3.53 11.63
N GLY A 195 -3.84 -4.06 10.57
CA GLY A 195 -4.32 -5.21 9.82
C GLY A 195 -5.34 -4.89 8.71
N PHE A 196 -6.12 -5.89 8.29
CA PHE A 196 -7.24 -5.75 7.35
C PHE A 196 -8.42 -5.03 8.01
N ARG A 197 -8.91 -3.98 7.36
CA ARG A 197 -9.96 -3.10 7.90
C ARG A 197 -10.94 -2.64 6.84
N ALA A 198 -12.21 -2.56 7.21
CA ALA A 198 -13.26 -1.93 6.40
C ALA A 198 -13.57 -0.54 6.95
N PHE A 199 -14.01 0.38 6.08
CA PHE A 199 -14.47 1.71 6.49
C PHE A 199 -15.72 1.61 7.36
N ILE A 200 -15.77 2.42 8.40
CA ILE A 200 -16.96 2.60 9.24
C ILE A 200 -17.99 3.37 8.43
N THR A 201 -19.26 2.96 8.55
CA THR A 201 -20.38 3.65 7.93
C THR A 201 -21.42 4.06 8.96
N SER A 202 -22.21 5.09 8.65
CA SER A 202 -23.24 5.65 9.56
C SER A 202 -24.29 4.64 10.01
N GLN A 203 -24.54 3.59 9.21
CA GLN A 203 -25.52 2.55 9.52
C GLN A 203 -24.94 1.39 10.36
N GLN A 204 -23.62 1.34 10.58
CA GLN A 204 -23.00 0.21 11.26
C GLN A 204 -22.94 0.41 12.78
N ASN A 205 -23.62 -0.48 13.51
CA ASN A 205 -23.30 -0.73 14.92
C ASN A 205 -21.92 -1.42 14.99
N ASN A 206 -20.88 -0.61 15.20
CA ASN A 206 -19.46 -0.98 15.23
C ASN A 206 -19.09 -2.17 16.14
N SER A 207 -19.98 -2.69 16.98
CA SER A 207 -19.73 -3.85 17.83
C SER A 207 -19.93 -5.21 17.12
N GLN A 208 -20.76 -5.30 16.07
CA GLN A 208 -21.17 -6.60 15.51
C GLN A 208 -20.27 -7.15 14.40
N LYS A 209 -19.50 -6.31 13.68
CA LYS A 209 -18.62 -6.76 12.57
C LYS A 209 -17.12 -6.75 12.90
N LYS A 210 -16.71 -6.41 14.13
CA LYS A 210 -15.29 -6.44 14.53
C LYS A 210 -14.82 -7.87 14.72
N SER A 211 -13.82 -8.29 13.94
CA SER A 211 -13.12 -9.56 14.17
C SER A 211 -11.69 -9.33 14.64
N LEU A 212 -11.25 -10.20 15.56
CA LEU A 212 -9.89 -10.23 16.09
C LEU A 212 -9.08 -11.40 15.49
N GLU A 213 -9.63 -12.10 14.52
CA GLU A 213 -9.06 -13.34 13.99
C GLU A 213 -7.65 -13.17 13.44
N GLN A 214 -7.41 -12.11 12.67
CA GLN A 214 -6.11 -11.80 12.09
C GLN A 214 -5.00 -11.62 13.14
N PHE A 215 -5.33 -11.12 14.32
CA PHE A 215 -4.38 -10.95 15.43
C PHE A 215 -3.99 -12.29 16.04
N LYS A 216 -4.94 -13.22 16.16
CA LYS A 216 -4.67 -14.59 16.62
C LYS A 216 -3.79 -15.34 15.61
N ILE A 217 -4.05 -15.15 14.32
CA ILE A 217 -3.19 -15.69 13.26
C ILE A 217 -1.78 -15.09 13.38
N GLY A 218 -1.68 -13.77 13.57
CA GLY A 218 -0.42 -13.05 13.77
C GLY A 218 0.40 -13.58 14.96
N GLU A 219 -0.24 -13.72 16.13
CA GLU A 219 0.38 -14.30 17.34
C GLU A 219 0.91 -15.71 17.08
N SER A 220 0.08 -16.57 16.46
CA SER A 220 0.46 -17.94 16.16
C SER A 220 1.61 -18.07 15.14
N SER A 221 1.95 -16.98 14.44
CA SER A 221 3.05 -16.95 13.46
C SER A 221 4.36 -16.45 14.06
N ALA A 222 4.41 -16.08 15.35
CA ALA A 222 5.65 -15.78 16.08
C ALA A 222 6.61 -14.80 15.37
N GLY A 223 6.06 -13.78 14.69
CA GLY A 223 6.84 -12.77 13.95
C GLY A 223 7.33 -13.22 12.56
N ASP A 224 7.00 -14.43 12.12
CA ASP A 224 7.22 -14.88 10.76
C ASP A 224 6.08 -14.41 9.84
N PHE A 225 6.37 -13.36 9.06
CA PHE A 225 5.39 -12.79 8.14
C PHE A 225 5.05 -13.73 6.99
N ILE A 226 5.97 -14.60 6.54
CA ILE A 226 5.66 -15.56 5.46
C ILE A 226 4.68 -16.59 6.01
N LEU A 227 4.95 -17.13 7.20
CA LEU A 227 4.02 -18.05 7.86
C LEU A 227 2.65 -17.41 8.12
N TYR A 228 2.61 -16.12 8.50
CA TYR A 228 1.36 -15.37 8.61
C TYR A 228 0.61 -15.33 7.27
N GLN A 229 1.28 -14.98 6.18
CA GLN A 229 0.68 -14.94 4.84
C GLN A 229 0.15 -16.32 4.42
N GLU A 230 0.92 -17.40 4.63
CA GLU A 230 0.49 -18.75 4.29
C GLU A 230 -0.75 -19.19 5.08
N LYS A 231 -0.89 -18.78 6.35
CA LYS A 231 -2.13 -19.04 7.12
C LYS A 231 -3.33 -18.23 6.63
N LEU A 232 -3.11 -17.00 6.16
CA LEU A 232 -4.17 -16.22 5.52
C LEU A 232 -4.62 -16.89 4.21
N ILE A 233 -3.67 -17.29 3.36
CA ILE A 233 -3.92 -18.05 2.12
C ILE A 233 -4.75 -19.29 2.41
N GLN A 234 -4.37 -20.09 3.41
CA GLN A 234 -5.10 -21.30 3.77
C GLN A 234 -6.58 -21.07 4.12
N LYS A 235 -6.90 -19.90 4.70
CA LYS A 235 -8.29 -19.52 4.99
C LYS A 235 -9.02 -18.94 3.81
N LEU A 236 -8.31 -18.16 3.00
CA LEU A 236 -8.91 -17.45 1.88
C LEU A 236 -9.03 -18.34 0.65
N GLN A 237 -8.23 -19.39 0.47
CA GLN A 237 -8.17 -20.16 -0.76
C GLN A 237 -9.48 -20.91 -1.10
N LEU A 238 -9.89 -20.85 -2.37
CA LEU A 238 -10.91 -21.76 -2.93
C LEU A 238 -10.26 -23.01 -3.53
N LYS A 239 -9.00 -22.89 -3.97
CA LYS A 239 -8.18 -23.96 -4.50
C LYS A 239 -6.80 -23.90 -3.84
N VAL A 240 -6.24 -25.07 -3.55
CA VAL A 240 -4.86 -25.15 -3.07
C VAL A 240 -3.92 -24.60 -4.14
N GLU A 241 -3.02 -23.70 -3.73
CA GLU A 241 -2.01 -23.14 -4.61
C GLU A 241 -1.05 -24.23 -5.12
N PRO A 242 -0.91 -24.45 -6.44
CA PRO A 242 0.09 -25.36 -6.96
C PRO A 242 1.50 -24.92 -6.58
N PHE A 243 2.39 -25.87 -6.28
CA PHE A 243 3.75 -25.58 -5.82
C PHE A 243 4.54 -24.69 -6.78
N GLU A 244 4.38 -24.87 -8.09
CA GLU A 244 5.03 -24.03 -9.11
C GLU A 244 4.53 -22.58 -9.07
N ARG A 245 3.23 -22.38 -8.87
CA ARG A 245 2.66 -21.04 -8.69
C ARG A 245 3.18 -20.39 -7.41
N HIS A 246 3.32 -21.16 -6.33
CA HIS A 246 3.92 -20.68 -5.09
C HIS A 246 5.36 -20.20 -5.34
N ILE A 247 6.18 -20.95 -6.11
CA ILE A 247 7.53 -20.51 -6.52
C ILE A 247 7.44 -19.15 -7.23
N SER A 248 6.58 -19.04 -8.25
CA SER A 248 6.41 -17.81 -9.02
C SER A 248 5.97 -16.63 -8.15
N ARG A 249 5.05 -16.84 -7.20
CA ARG A 249 4.57 -15.81 -6.27
C ARG A 249 5.70 -15.31 -5.36
N ILE A 250 6.46 -16.23 -4.75
CA ILE A 250 7.55 -15.86 -3.85
C ILE A 250 8.68 -15.15 -4.62
N LYS A 251 9.04 -15.64 -5.81
CA LYS A 251 10.02 -14.97 -6.69
C LYS A 251 9.51 -13.60 -7.16
N GLY A 252 8.23 -13.49 -7.49
CA GLY A 252 7.58 -12.22 -7.83
C GLY A 252 7.64 -11.20 -6.70
N ASN A 253 7.37 -11.62 -5.46
CA ASN A 253 7.51 -10.78 -4.26
C ASN A 253 8.95 -10.33 -4.07
N LEU A 254 9.91 -11.25 -4.18
CA LEU A 254 11.33 -10.95 -4.09
C LEU A 254 11.75 -9.89 -5.14
N CYS A 255 11.25 -10.02 -6.37
CA CYS A 255 11.50 -9.06 -7.44
C CYS A 255 10.90 -7.68 -7.12
N PHE A 256 9.63 -7.66 -6.71
CA PHE A 256 8.91 -6.44 -6.31
C PHE A 256 9.69 -5.66 -5.26
N PHE A 257 10.15 -6.32 -4.19
CA PHE A 257 10.91 -5.66 -3.14
C PHE A 257 12.29 -5.21 -3.54
N SER A 258 12.94 -5.97 -4.42
CA SER A 258 14.24 -5.57 -4.92
C SER A 258 14.13 -4.26 -5.72
N ARG A 259 13.02 -4.08 -6.45
CA ARG A 259 12.69 -2.84 -7.17
C ARG A 259 12.25 -1.71 -6.24
N GLU A 260 11.44 -1.98 -5.22
CA GLU A 260 11.11 -0.97 -4.19
C GLU A 260 12.37 -0.45 -3.49
N ARG A 261 13.33 -1.35 -3.22
CA ARG A 261 14.62 -0.99 -2.65
C ARG A 261 15.37 0.02 -3.53
N THR A 262 15.35 -0.15 -4.87
CA THR A 262 15.94 0.82 -5.80
C THR A 262 15.41 2.21 -5.60
N VAL A 263 14.09 2.37 -5.49
CA VAL A 263 13.47 3.69 -5.32
C VAL A 263 14.00 4.36 -4.06
N LEU A 264 14.05 3.64 -2.93
CA LEU A 264 14.59 4.18 -1.67
C LEU A 264 16.09 4.48 -1.73
N VAL A 265 16.87 3.68 -2.48
CA VAL A 265 18.30 3.94 -2.71
C VAL A 265 18.50 5.23 -3.50
N ALA A 266 17.72 5.43 -4.57
CA ALA A 266 17.77 6.64 -5.39
C ALA A 266 17.28 7.87 -4.60
N ASP A 267 16.17 7.77 -3.88
CA ASP A 267 15.63 8.86 -3.07
C ASP A 267 16.60 9.29 -1.96
N ALA A 268 17.22 8.34 -1.28
CA ALA A 268 18.26 8.61 -0.28
C ALA A 268 19.46 9.34 -0.89
N PHE A 269 19.90 8.94 -2.09
CA PHE A 269 21.00 9.60 -2.79
C PHE A 269 20.65 11.05 -3.17
N VAL A 270 19.45 11.28 -3.69
CA VAL A 270 18.96 12.64 -4.01
C VAL A 270 18.87 13.48 -2.74
N ALA A 271 18.32 12.94 -1.66
CA ALA A 271 18.24 13.64 -0.37
C ALA A 271 19.63 13.93 0.22
N LYS A 272 20.57 12.98 0.11
CA LYS A 272 21.95 13.15 0.57
C LYS A 272 22.66 14.28 -0.18
N SER A 273 22.45 14.40 -1.50
CA SER A 273 23.05 15.48 -2.29
C SER A 273 22.60 16.89 -1.85
N LYS A 274 21.41 17.02 -1.26
CA LYS A 274 20.90 18.29 -0.73
C LYS A 274 21.52 18.67 0.62
N ILE A 275 21.91 17.70 1.45
CA ILE A 275 22.50 17.94 2.78
C ILE A 275 24.04 17.88 2.80
N GLY A 276 24.66 17.50 1.68
CA GLY A 276 26.10 17.44 1.52
C GLY A 276 26.76 16.40 2.43
N SER A 277 27.79 16.82 3.17
CA SER A 277 28.53 15.96 4.10
C SER A 277 27.79 15.66 5.41
N SER A 278 26.68 16.35 5.68
CA SER A 278 25.91 16.16 6.92
C SER A 278 25.25 14.78 6.97
N CYS A 279 25.18 14.17 8.16
CA CYS A 279 24.47 12.90 8.36
C CYS A 279 22.95 13.11 8.38
N PHE A 280 22.20 12.09 7.97
CA PHE A 280 20.77 12.06 8.26
C PHE A 280 20.55 12.01 9.78
N GLY A 281 19.58 12.80 10.27
CA GLY A 281 19.06 12.66 11.63
C GLY A 281 18.04 11.53 11.73
N ALA A 282 17.70 11.12 12.96
CA ALA A 282 16.80 9.98 13.23
C ALA A 282 15.52 9.97 12.38
N GLY A 283 14.78 11.10 12.34
CA GLY A 283 13.52 11.17 11.59
C GLY A 283 13.66 11.01 10.07
N ALA A 284 14.80 11.39 9.50
CA ALA A 284 15.07 11.17 8.07
C ALA A 284 15.70 9.79 7.82
N PHE A 285 16.42 9.24 8.79
CA PHE A 285 17.06 7.94 8.69
C PHE A 285 16.04 6.84 8.41
N ASP A 286 14.94 6.83 9.15
CA ASP A 286 13.86 5.83 8.98
C ASP A 286 13.21 5.91 7.58
N GLY A 287 13.10 7.12 7.02
CA GLY A 287 12.52 7.35 5.70
C GLY A 287 13.40 6.90 4.53
N TYR A 288 14.73 6.86 4.71
CA TYR A 288 15.70 6.57 3.64
C TYR A 288 16.45 5.24 3.80
N SER A 289 16.43 4.65 4.99
CA SER A 289 17.00 3.34 5.28
C SER A 289 16.26 2.21 4.56
N THR A 290 16.98 1.15 4.18
CA THR A 290 16.38 -0.07 3.62
C THR A 290 16.34 -1.25 4.57
N TYR A 291 16.63 -1.08 5.86
CA TYR A 291 16.75 -2.19 6.82
C TYR A 291 15.57 -3.19 6.75
N ILE A 292 14.34 -2.67 6.82
CA ILE A 292 13.12 -3.48 6.73
C ILE A 292 13.02 -4.22 5.38
N ARG A 293 13.44 -3.60 4.27
CA ARG A 293 13.40 -4.22 2.94
C ARG A 293 14.46 -5.31 2.83
N ASP A 294 15.67 -5.05 3.35
CA ASP A 294 16.78 -5.99 3.32
C ASP A 294 16.46 -7.25 4.14
N GLU A 295 15.83 -7.11 5.31
CA GLU A 295 15.32 -8.25 6.10
C GLU A 295 14.23 -9.05 5.37
N LYS A 296 13.35 -8.37 4.62
CA LYS A 296 12.32 -9.03 3.80
C LYS A 296 12.94 -9.81 2.63
N LEU A 297 13.90 -9.21 1.92
CA LEU A 297 14.63 -9.87 0.84
C LEU A 297 15.29 -11.16 1.34
N LYS A 298 16.01 -11.09 2.47
CA LYS A 298 16.62 -12.28 3.10
C LYS A 298 15.61 -13.39 3.37
N LYS A 299 14.45 -13.05 3.95
CA LYS A 299 13.39 -14.04 4.24
C LYS A 299 12.87 -14.71 2.97
N TYR A 300 12.64 -13.96 1.88
CA TYR A 300 12.21 -14.56 0.62
C TYR A 300 13.28 -15.41 -0.07
N PHE A 301 14.56 -15.00 -0.01
CA PHE A 301 15.66 -15.84 -0.49
C PHE A 301 15.73 -17.16 0.28
N VAL A 302 15.59 -17.11 1.62
CA VAL A 302 15.56 -18.31 2.45
C VAL A 302 14.38 -19.21 2.09
N GLU A 303 13.19 -18.64 1.88
CA GLU A 303 12.00 -19.40 1.50
C GLU A 303 12.20 -20.14 0.17
N LEU A 304 12.63 -19.44 -0.89
CA LEU A 304 12.93 -20.07 -2.18
C LEU A 304 14.01 -21.15 -2.06
N LYS A 305 15.04 -20.92 -1.24
CA LYS A 305 16.09 -21.91 -0.99
C LYS A 305 15.54 -23.15 -0.29
N ASN A 306 14.60 -22.98 0.65
CA ASN A 306 13.93 -24.09 1.33
C ASN A 306 13.02 -24.87 0.38
N MET A 307 12.36 -24.20 -0.57
CA MET A 307 11.53 -24.88 -1.58
C MET A 307 12.33 -25.90 -2.41
N THR A 308 13.64 -25.69 -2.64
CA THR A 308 14.50 -26.69 -3.33
C THR A 308 14.68 -28.00 -2.56
N LYS A 309 14.39 -28.00 -1.26
CA LYS A 309 14.49 -29.15 -0.36
C LYS A 309 13.13 -29.81 -0.10
N SER A 310 12.04 -29.23 -0.61
CA SER A 310 10.69 -29.74 -0.45
C SER A 310 10.51 -31.08 -1.18
N SER A 311 9.65 -31.96 -0.65
CA SER A 311 9.25 -33.20 -1.35
C SER A 311 8.62 -32.93 -2.72
N ASN A 312 7.97 -31.77 -2.89
CA ASN A 312 7.33 -31.38 -4.15
C ASN A 312 8.34 -30.95 -5.23
N TRP A 313 9.60 -30.69 -4.84
CA TRP A 313 10.64 -30.26 -5.76
C TRP A 313 10.94 -31.30 -6.84
N SER A 314 10.91 -32.59 -6.50
CA SER A 314 11.19 -33.67 -7.46
C SER A 314 10.20 -33.65 -8.63
N ALA A 315 8.91 -33.42 -8.34
CA ALA A 315 7.81 -33.33 -9.30
C ALA A 315 7.70 -31.99 -10.03
N THR A 316 8.49 -30.97 -9.64
CA THR A 316 8.47 -29.65 -10.30
C THR A 316 9.05 -29.73 -11.71
N SER A 317 8.42 -29.03 -12.66
CA SER A 317 8.86 -28.89 -14.05
C SER A 317 10.27 -28.32 -14.16
N GLN A 318 10.96 -28.65 -15.24
CA GLN A 318 12.31 -28.14 -15.48
C GLN A 318 12.35 -26.61 -15.64
N GLU A 319 11.30 -26.03 -16.21
CA GLU A 319 11.14 -24.58 -16.35
C GLU A 319 11.04 -23.90 -14.99
N SER A 320 10.15 -24.37 -14.11
CA SER A 320 10.01 -23.83 -12.75
C SER A 320 11.28 -24.04 -11.92
N LYS A 321 11.96 -25.18 -12.07
CA LYS A 321 13.27 -25.42 -11.43
C LYS A 321 14.30 -24.40 -11.90
N LYS A 322 14.41 -24.17 -13.21
CA LYS A 322 15.34 -23.20 -13.79
C LYS A 322 15.03 -21.78 -13.30
N SER A 323 13.75 -21.38 -13.30
CA SER A 323 13.31 -20.05 -12.84
C SER A 323 13.60 -19.84 -11.35
N LEU A 324 13.43 -20.85 -10.51
CA LEU A 324 13.83 -20.76 -9.10
C LEU A 324 15.35 -20.66 -8.98
N LEU A 325 16.10 -21.56 -9.62
CA LEU A 325 17.56 -21.62 -9.48
C LEU A 325 18.28 -20.39 -10.05
N SER A 326 17.70 -19.68 -11.04
CA SER A 326 18.24 -18.40 -11.53
C SER A 326 18.28 -17.31 -10.45
N THR A 327 17.52 -17.47 -9.38
CA THR A 327 17.55 -16.59 -8.19
C THR A 327 18.87 -16.70 -7.42
N PHE A 328 19.60 -17.82 -7.55
CA PHE A 328 20.79 -18.12 -6.77
C PHE A 328 22.05 -18.34 -7.61
N LEU A 329 21.90 -18.79 -8.85
CA LEU A 329 23.00 -19.21 -9.71
C LEU A 329 23.24 -18.19 -10.83
N MET A 330 24.43 -17.61 -10.85
CA MET A 330 24.82 -16.57 -11.81
C MET A 330 24.89 -17.10 -13.25
N GLU A 331 25.12 -18.39 -13.41
CA GLU A 331 25.25 -19.09 -14.68
C GLU A 331 23.90 -19.32 -15.36
N ILE A 332 22.80 -19.24 -14.61
CA ILE A 332 21.45 -19.38 -15.13
C ILE A 332 20.92 -17.97 -15.44
N PRO A 333 20.57 -17.66 -16.70
CA PRO A 333 19.91 -16.40 -17.03
C PRO A 333 18.61 -16.25 -16.24
N ASP A 334 18.37 -15.03 -15.76
CA ASP A 334 17.10 -14.66 -15.13
C ASP A 334 16.42 -13.63 -16.03
N ASP A 335 15.52 -14.12 -16.87
CA ASP A 335 14.78 -13.28 -17.81
C ASP A 335 13.54 -12.66 -17.14
N ASP A 336 13.21 -13.11 -15.92
CA ASP A 336 11.96 -12.77 -15.23
C ASP A 336 12.11 -11.54 -14.31
N CYS A 337 13.32 -11.28 -13.78
CA CYS A 337 13.54 -10.18 -12.87
C CYS A 337 14.91 -9.51 -13.04
N THR A 338 14.87 -8.27 -13.51
CA THR A 338 15.98 -7.33 -13.40
C THR A 338 15.61 -6.18 -12.48
N VAL A 339 16.61 -5.71 -11.73
CA VAL A 339 16.53 -4.61 -10.78
C VAL A 339 17.39 -3.49 -11.31
N GLU A 340 16.74 -2.42 -11.76
CA GLU A 340 17.42 -1.18 -12.12
C GLU A 340 18.09 -0.60 -10.89
N THR A 341 19.33 -0.17 -10.98
CA THR A 341 20.07 0.40 -9.83
C THR A 341 20.28 1.91 -9.95
N SER A 342 19.94 2.47 -11.10
CA SER A 342 20.29 3.85 -11.51
C SER A 342 21.80 4.15 -11.52
N LEU A 343 22.66 3.12 -11.52
CA LEU A 343 24.12 3.26 -11.62
C LEU A 343 24.58 3.14 -13.08
N PRO A 344 25.35 4.10 -13.63
CA PRO A 344 25.85 4.02 -15.01
C PRO A 344 26.72 2.78 -15.28
N ALA A 345 27.58 2.41 -14.31
CA ALA A 345 28.51 1.28 -14.47
C ALA A 345 27.84 -0.10 -14.31
N LYS A 346 26.70 -0.16 -13.63
CA LYS A 346 25.97 -1.40 -13.35
C LYS A 346 24.47 -1.13 -13.32
N PRO A 347 23.85 -0.78 -14.46
CA PRO A 347 22.48 -0.25 -14.50
C PRO A 347 21.44 -1.27 -14.06
N PHE A 348 21.75 -2.57 -14.16
CA PHE A 348 20.88 -3.65 -13.74
C PHE A 348 21.64 -4.64 -12.84
N LEU A 349 20.92 -5.18 -11.86
CA LEU A 349 21.30 -6.35 -11.08
C LEU A 349 20.27 -7.46 -11.25
N ARG A 350 20.74 -8.70 -11.31
CA ARG A 350 19.91 -9.91 -11.21
C ARG A 350 19.70 -10.29 -9.74
N LEU A 351 18.68 -11.09 -9.47
CA LEU A 351 18.42 -11.61 -8.13
C LEU A 351 19.60 -12.42 -7.56
N ALA A 352 20.30 -13.20 -8.39
CA ALA A 352 21.50 -13.93 -7.97
C ALA A 352 22.65 -13.01 -7.50
N GLU A 353 22.80 -11.82 -8.09
CA GLU A 353 23.80 -10.84 -7.67
C GLU A 353 23.44 -10.23 -6.31
N ILE A 354 22.16 -9.90 -6.13
CA ILE A 354 21.63 -9.38 -4.86
C ILE A 354 21.76 -10.44 -3.76
N PHE A 355 21.41 -11.69 -4.07
CA PHE A 355 21.58 -12.83 -3.16
C PHE A 355 23.03 -12.97 -2.71
N LYS A 356 23.98 -12.97 -3.65
CA LYS A 356 25.40 -13.10 -3.33
C LYS A 356 25.90 -11.94 -2.47
N ALA A 357 25.48 -10.71 -2.76
CA ALA A 357 25.84 -9.54 -1.97
C ALA A 357 25.24 -9.60 -0.55
N LEU A 358 24.03 -10.13 -0.38
CA LEU A 358 23.41 -10.36 0.93
C LEU A 358 24.15 -11.43 1.74
N GLU A 359 24.43 -12.59 1.14
CA GLU A 359 25.16 -13.69 1.81
C GLU A 359 26.58 -13.25 2.21
N ASP A 360 27.21 -12.40 1.41
CA ASP A 360 28.53 -11.84 1.71
C ASP A 360 28.51 -10.69 2.73
N GLY A 361 27.32 -10.28 3.21
CA GLY A 361 27.17 -9.14 4.12
C GLY A 361 27.55 -7.79 3.50
N LYS A 362 27.50 -7.66 2.17
CA LYS A 362 27.91 -6.45 1.43
C LYS A 362 26.76 -5.46 1.21
N ILE A 363 25.50 -5.89 1.27
CA ILE A 363 24.36 -4.98 1.15
C ILE A 363 24.29 -4.07 2.38
N VAL A 364 24.20 -2.76 2.13
CA VAL A 364 24.15 -1.74 3.18
C VAL A 364 22.77 -1.07 3.22
N SER A 365 22.16 -1.09 4.40
CA SER A 365 20.87 -0.47 4.66
C SER A 365 20.96 1.03 4.99
N ASP A 366 22.13 1.50 5.42
CA ASP A 366 22.35 2.87 5.88
C ASP A 366 22.12 3.89 4.74
N PRO A 367 21.23 4.89 4.92
CA PRO A 367 20.97 5.91 3.92
C PRO A 367 22.13 6.87 3.68
N ASN A 368 23.13 6.92 4.56
CA ASN A 368 24.34 7.72 4.38
C ASN A 368 25.36 7.06 3.45
N ALA A 369 25.21 5.77 3.13
CA ALA A 369 26.04 5.09 2.16
C ALA A 369 25.72 5.56 0.73
N ASN A 370 26.73 5.60 -0.13
CA ASN A 370 26.54 5.90 -1.54
C ASN A 370 25.79 4.75 -2.26
N MET A 371 25.31 4.98 -3.48
CA MET A 371 24.53 3.97 -4.21
C MET A 371 25.30 2.66 -4.46
N LEU A 372 26.60 2.72 -4.78
CA LEU A 372 27.45 1.54 -5.01
C LEU A 372 27.58 0.70 -3.74
N GLN A 373 27.82 1.35 -2.61
CA GLN A 373 27.89 0.73 -1.28
C GLN A 373 26.57 0.10 -0.88
N ARG A 374 25.44 0.78 -1.13
CA ARG A 374 24.11 0.22 -0.84
C ARG A 374 23.80 -1.03 -1.64
N TRP A 375 24.38 -1.21 -2.82
CA TRP A 375 24.26 -2.42 -3.63
C TRP A 375 25.39 -3.44 -3.40
N GLY A 376 26.29 -3.20 -2.46
CA GLY A 376 27.40 -4.11 -2.15
C GLY A 376 28.47 -4.20 -3.24
N LEU A 377 28.53 -3.19 -4.12
CA LEU A 377 29.53 -3.06 -5.18
C LEU A 377 30.81 -2.36 -4.67
N GLU A 378 30.72 -1.67 -3.53
CA GLU A 378 31.83 -1.04 -2.83
C GLU A 378 31.77 -1.35 -1.33
N SER A 379 32.92 -1.27 -0.66
CA SER A 379 32.98 -1.40 0.80
C SER A 379 32.42 -0.15 1.48
N TYR A 380 31.69 -0.36 2.57
CA TYR A 380 31.16 0.70 3.41
C TYR A 380 31.77 0.65 4.81
N GLN A 381 32.12 1.81 5.33
CA GLN A 381 32.52 2.00 6.71
C GLN A 381 31.61 3.08 7.30
N PRO A 382 30.77 2.77 8.29
CA PRO A 382 29.85 3.74 8.85
C PRO A 382 30.62 4.84 9.60
N PHE A 383 30.32 6.09 9.26
CA PHE A 383 30.84 7.27 9.97
C PHE A 383 29.72 8.09 10.63
N CYS A 384 28.48 7.91 10.18
CA CYS A 384 27.30 8.54 10.75
C CYS A 384 26.69 7.65 11.85
N PRO A 385 25.96 8.25 12.81
CA PRO A 385 25.13 7.47 13.73
C PRO A 385 24.10 6.64 12.96
N ILE A 386 23.91 5.40 13.43
CA ILE A 386 22.83 4.50 13.05
C ILE A 386 21.79 4.59 14.15
N TYR A 387 20.51 4.72 13.77
CA TYR A 387 19.38 4.89 14.70
C TYR A 387 18.55 3.62 14.82
#